data_AF-A0A371AX57-F1
#
_entry.id   AF-A0A371AX57-F1
#
_cell.length_a   1.000
_cell.length_b   1.000
_cell.length_c   1.000
_cell.angle_alpha   90.00
_cell.angle_beta   90.00
_cell.angle_gamma   90.00
#
_symmetry.space_group_name_H-M   'P 1'
#
loop_
_entity.id
_entity.type
_entity.pdbx_description
1 polymer ?
#
loop_
_entity_poly.entity_id
_entity_poly.type
_entity_poly.pdbx_seq_one_letter_code
_entity_poly.pdbx_strand_id
1 'polypeptide(L)'
;MENNNMGSAKETKIDDAEVKKELQELERTRLKLITMSNILHKQNADLGKSWKGEGGTSFLNASVSQENAISNHIKAIENLMAGIAGTLQDIKEVDGAMDSLLDEVAVETEAANNGV
;
A
#
# COMPACT_ATOMS: atom_id res chain seq x y z
N MET A 1 -26.78 0.18 40.96
CA MET A 1 -25.32 0.07 40.97
C MET A 1 -24.91 -0.09 39.52
N GLU A 2 -24.18 0.89 39.01
CA GLU A 2 -23.80 1.03 37.61
C GLU A 2 -22.88 -0.13 37.20
N ASN A 3 -23.28 -0.90 36.20
CA ASN A 3 -22.35 -1.80 35.51
C ASN A 3 -21.53 -0.95 34.55
N ASN A 4 -20.26 -0.76 34.92
CA ASN A 4 -19.26 -0.11 34.09
C ASN A 4 -19.18 -0.81 32.74
N ASN A 5 -19.65 -0.09 31.72
CA ASN A 5 -19.40 -0.33 30.32
C ASN A 5 -17.89 -0.22 30.10
N MET A 6 -17.19 -1.34 30.33
CA MET A 6 -15.75 -1.50 30.12
C MET A 6 -15.49 -1.14 28.67
N GLY A 7 -14.66 -0.09 28.49
CA GLY A 7 -14.53 0.65 27.25
C GLY A 7 -14.41 -0.27 26.05
N SER A 8 -15.33 -0.11 25.10
CA SER A 8 -15.06 -0.50 23.73
C SER A 8 -13.80 0.27 23.33
N ALA A 9 -12.64 -0.39 23.36
CA ALA A 9 -11.54 0.01 22.53
C ALA A 9 -12.17 0.27 21.17
N LYS A 10 -12.02 1.49 20.64
CA LYS A 10 -12.36 1.73 19.25
C LYS A 10 -11.40 0.85 18.47
N GLU A 11 -11.81 -0.40 18.22
CA GLU A 11 -11.21 -1.23 17.19
C GLU A 11 -11.18 -0.33 15.97
N THR A 12 -9.98 0.03 15.55
CA THR A 12 -9.79 0.61 14.23
C THR A 12 -10.11 -0.52 13.28
N LYS A 13 -11.40 -0.80 13.04
CA LYS A 13 -11.85 -1.86 12.13
C LYS A 13 -11.46 -1.44 10.73
N ILE A 14 -10.22 -1.73 10.39
CA ILE A 14 -9.78 -1.75 9.01
C ILE A 14 -10.35 -3.04 8.42
N ASP A 15 -11.15 -2.89 7.37
CA ASP A 15 -11.61 -4.05 6.62
C ASP A 15 -10.43 -4.60 5.80
N ASP A 16 -9.77 -5.62 6.33
CA ASP A 16 -8.67 -6.35 5.69
C ASP A 16 -9.01 -6.79 4.26
N ALA A 17 -10.27 -7.13 3.99
CA ALA A 17 -10.72 -7.55 2.67
C ALA A 17 -10.81 -6.36 1.71
N GLU A 18 -11.31 -5.21 2.17
CA GLU A 18 -11.33 -3.97 1.40
C GLU A 18 -9.92 -3.51 1.07
N VAL A 19 -9.00 -3.45 2.03
CA VAL A 19 -7.62 -3.03 1.78
C VAL A 19 -6.91 -3.99 0.83
N LYS A 20 -7.11 -5.30 0.99
CA LYS A 20 -6.54 -6.29 0.06
C LYS A 20 -7.06 -6.11 -1.36
N LYS A 21 -8.33 -5.74 -1.53
CA LYS A 21 -8.92 -5.43 -2.84
C LYS A 21 -8.27 -4.18 -3.46
N GLU A 22 -8.12 -3.11 -2.70
CA GLU A 22 -7.48 -1.87 -3.16
C GLU A 22 -6.00 -2.09 -3.54
N LEU A 23 -5.26 -2.88 -2.75
CA LEU A 23 -3.88 -3.28 -3.08
C LEU A 23 -3.80 -4.06 -4.40
N GLN A 24 -4.76 -4.95 -4.67
CA GLN A 24 -4.83 -5.65 -5.97
C GLN A 24 -5.15 -4.71 -7.12
N GLU A 25 -5.97 -3.67 -6.89
CA GLU A 25 -6.28 -2.64 -7.90
C GLU A 25 -5.07 -1.76 -8.21
N LEU A 26 -4.29 -1.39 -7.19
CA LEU A 26 -3.02 -0.70 -7.35
C LEU A 26 -2.00 -1.53 -8.15
N GLU A 27 -1.86 -2.82 -7.84
CA GLU A 27 -0.95 -3.69 -8.59
C GLU A 27 -1.39 -3.85 -10.05
N ARG A 28 -2.69 -4.01 -10.31
CA ARG A 28 -3.21 -4.00 -11.70
C ARG A 28 -2.90 -2.69 -12.42
N THR A 29 -3.00 -1.56 -11.73
CA THR A 29 -2.69 -0.23 -12.29
C THR A 29 -1.20 -0.09 -12.58
N ARG A 30 -0.34 -0.54 -11.67
CA ARG A 30 1.12 -0.58 -11.85
C ARG A 30 1.52 -1.41 -13.07
N LEU A 31 0.95 -2.61 -13.22
CA LEU A 31 1.23 -3.48 -14.38
C LEU A 31 0.76 -2.85 -15.71
N LYS A 32 -0.38 -2.14 -15.70
CA LYS A 32 -0.83 -1.38 -16.87
C LYS A 32 0.13 -0.25 -17.23
N LEU A 33 0.62 0.52 -16.24
CA LEU A 33 1.60 1.58 -16.46
C LEU A 33 2.91 1.04 -17.01
N ILE A 34 3.41 -0.09 -16.51
CA ILE A 34 4.60 -0.77 -17.06
C ILE A 34 4.36 -1.15 -18.53
N THR A 35 3.19 -1.71 -18.85
CA THR A 35 2.83 -2.08 -20.22
C THR A 35 2.81 -0.85 -21.14
N MET A 36 2.17 0.23 -20.71
CA MET A 36 2.11 1.48 -21.47
C MET A 36 3.49 2.12 -21.63
N SER A 37 4.33 2.11 -20.59
CA SER A 37 5.71 2.60 -20.64
C SER A 37 6.53 1.85 -21.69
N ASN A 38 6.41 0.52 -21.73
CA ASN A 38 7.10 -0.31 -22.72
C ASN A 38 6.62 -0.04 -24.16
N ILE A 39 5.33 0.22 -24.36
CA ILE A 39 4.78 0.60 -25.67
C ILE A 39 5.35 1.95 -26.11
N LEU A 40 5.28 2.95 -25.23
CA LEU A 40 5.81 4.29 -25.50
C LEU A 40 7.30 4.25 -25.84
N HIS A 41 8.11 3.53 -25.06
CA HIS A 41 9.54 3.39 -25.29
C HIS A 41 9.85 2.78 -26.67
N LYS A 42 9.11 1.75 -27.08
CA LYS A 42 9.26 1.15 -28.42
C LYS A 42 8.89 2.13 -29.52
N GLN A 43 7.75 2.83 -29.38
CA GLN A 43 7.30 3.82 -30.36
C GLN A 43 8.30 4.97 -30.50
N ASN A 44 8.86 5.47 -29.40
CA ASN A 44 9.88 6.51 -29.41
C ASN A 44 11.18 6.04 -30.07
N ALA A 45 11.61 4.82 -29.80
CA ALA A 45 12.79 4.22 -30.42
C ALA A 45 12.62 4.05 -31.94
N ASP A 46 11.44 3.65 -32.40
CA ASP A 46 11.16 3.51 -33.83
C ASP A 46 11.05 4.88 -34.53
N LEU A 47 10.40 5.85 -33.89
CA LEU A 47 10.35 7.23 -34.39
C LEU A 47 11.74 7.88 -34.48
N GLY A 48 12.63 7.65 -33.51
CA GLY A 48 14.01 8.15 -33.54
C GLY A 48 14.85 7.56 -34.68
N LYS A 49 14.52 6.36 -35.14
CA LYS A 49 15.16 5.77 -36.33
C LYS A 49 14.68 6.46 -37.60
N SER A 50 13.38 6.74 -37.72
CA SER A 50 12.76 7.26 -38.95
C SER A 50 12.80 8.79 -39.09
N TRP A 51 12.77 9.55 -37.99
CA TRP A 51 12.72 11.01 -38.01
C TRP A 51 14.10 11.61 -37.74
N LYS A 52 14.77 12.07 -38.80
CA LYS A 52 16.07 12.77 -38.72
C LYS A 52 15.88 14.28 -38.69
N GLY A 53 16.83 14.99 -38.07
CA GLY A 53 16.84 16.45 -37.94
C GLY A 53 16.39 16.96 -36.57
N GLU A 54 16.40 18.28 -36.39
CA GLU A 54 16.17 18.97 -35.11
C GLU A 54 14.79 18.66 -34.48
N GLY A 55 13.76 18.47 -35.31
CA GLY A 55 12.42 18.07 -34.86
C GLY A 55 12.41 16.67 -34.21
N GLY A 56 13.15 15.71 -34.78
CA GLY A 56 13.29 14.37 -34.21
C GLY A 56 14.05 14.37 -32.89
N THR A 57 15.14 15.16 -32.80
CA THR A 57 15.90 15.32 -31.56
C THR A 57 15.06 15.94 -30.44
N SER A 58 14.29 16.98 -30.74
CA SER A 58 13.40 17.63 -29.76
C SER A 58 12.31 16.68 -29.26
N PHE A 59 11.71 15.88 -30.16
CA PHE A 59 10.74 14.85 -29.80
C PHE A 59 11.34 13.79 -28.88
N LEU A 60 12.55 13.29 -29.18
CA LEU A 60 13.23 12.28 -28.36
C LEU A 60 13.54 12.81 -26.95
N ASN A 61 13.97 14.07 -26.84
CA ASN A 61 14.22 14.69 -25.53
C ASN A 61 12.94 14.81 -24.69
N ALA A 62 11.83 15.23 -25.30
CA ALA A 62 10.53 15.28 -24.62
C ALA A 62 10.05 13.87 -24.20
N SER A 63 10.27 12.88 -25.06
CA SER A 63 9.93 11.47 -24.83
C SER A 63 10.64 10.89 -23.61
N VAL A 64 11.94 11.17 -23.45
CA VAL A 64 12.71 10.74 -22.27
C VAL A 64 12.12 11.33 -20.97
N SER A 65 11.69 12.59 -20.99
CA SER A 65 11.05 13.22 -19.83
C SER A 65 9.74 12.52 -19.44
N GLN A 66 8.92 12.15 -20.43
CA GLN A 66 7.67 11.41 -20.21
C GLN A 66 7.93 9.99 -19.68
N GLU A 67 8.92 9.28 -20.22
CA GLU A 67 9.31 7.96 -19.73
C GLU A 67 9.78 8.00 -18.27
N ASN A 68 10.55 9.03 -17.90
CA ASN A 68 10.96 9.27 -16.52
C ASN A 68 9.77 9.56 -15.60
N ALA A 69 8.79 10.35 -16.05
CA ALA A 69 7.59 10.64 -15.27
C ALA A 69 6.77 9.36 -15.01
N ILE A 70 6.60 8.49 -16.01
CA ILE A 70 5.91 7.21 -15.85
C ILE A 70 6.66 6.30 -14.87
N SER A 71 7.99 6.22 -14.98
CA SER A 71 8.84 5.47 -14.03
C SER A 71 8.66 5.96 -12.59
N ASN A 72 8.60 7.27 -12.39
CA ASN A 72 8.36 7.85 -11.06
C ASN A 72 6.96 7.52 -10.51
N HIS A 73 5.93 7.52 -11.36
CA HIS A 73 4.59 7.09 -10.94
C HIS A 73 4.53 5.61 -10.56
N ILE A 74 5.24 4.73 -11.30
CA ILE A 74 5.34 3.30 -10.95
C ILE A 74 5.96 3.14 -9.56
N LYS A 75 7.07 3.84 -9.27
CA LYS A 75 7.71 3.82 -7.95
C LYS A 75 6.81 4.37 -6.84
N ALA A 76 6.04 5.42 -7.13
CA ALA A 76 5.09 5.98 -6.17
C ALA A 76 4.01 4.96 -5.80
N ILE A 77 3.50 4.19 -6.77
CA ILE A 77 2.54 3.10 -6.52
C ILE A 77 3.19 1.98 -5.71
N GLU A 78 4.42 1.57 -6.02
CA GLU A 78 5.17 0.57 -5.23
C GLU A 78 5.33 0.99 -3.77
N ASN A 79 5.74 2.23 -3.54
CA ASN A 79 5.89 2.78 -2.20
C ASN A 79 4.56 2.86 -1.44
N LEU A 80 3.48 3.24 -2.11
CA LEU A 80 2.14 3.27 -1.51
C LEU A 80 1.68 1.88 -1.09
N MET A 81 1.84 0.88 -1.96
CA MET A 81 1.49 -0.50 -1.64
C MET A 81 2.30 -1.04 -0.46
N ALA A 82 3.62 -0.78 -0.42
CA ALA A 82 4.48 -1.18 0.67
C ALA A 82 4.09 -0.50 2.00
N GLY A 83 3.76 0.80 1.96
CA GLY A 83 3.32 1.54 3.14
C GLY A 83 2.00 1.00 3.71
N ILE A 84 1.00 0.75 2.85
CA ILE A 84 -0.28 0.16 3.25
C ILE A 84 -0.07 -1.24 3.86
N ALA A 85 0.73 -2.10 3.22
CA ALA A 85 1.01 -3.43 3.71
C ALA A 85 1.74 -3.42 5.07
N GLY A 86 2.67 -2.48 5.26
CA GLY A 86 3.37 -2.27 6.54
C GLY A 86 2.42 -1.83 7.65
N THR A 87 1.60 -0.81 7.41
CA THR A 87 0.62 -0.33 8.40
C THR A 87 -0.39 -1.43 8.79
N LEU A 88 -0.82 -2.26 7.85
CA LEU A 88 -1.68 -3.42 8.17
C LEU A 88 -0.99 -4.44 9.07
N GLN A 89 0.32 -4.66 8.88
CA GLN A 89 1.09 -5.54 9.75
C GLN A 89 1.21 -4.96 11.16
N ASP A 90 1.55 -3.67 11.27
CA ASP A 90 1.69 -2.98 12.57
C ASP A 90 0.39 -3.07 13.39
N ILE A 91 -0.76 -2.91 12.74
CA ILE A 91 -2.08 -3.01 13.40
C ILE A 91 -2.31 -4.43 13.93
N LYS A 92 -1.98 -5.46 13.16
CA LYS A 92 -2.11 -6.86 13.61
C LYS A 92 -1.20 -7.18 14.79
N GLU A 93 0.00 -6.62 14.82
CA GLU A 93 0.91 -6.77 15.95
C GLU A 93 0.36 -6.10 17.21
N VAL A 94 -0.23 -4.90 17.07
CA VAL A 94 -0.89 -4.19 18.18
C VAL A 94 -2.12 -4.95 18.69
N ASP A 95 -2.97 -5.45 17.80
CA ASP A 95 -4.17 -6.21 18.18
C ASP A 95 -3.80 -7.49 18.92
N GLY A 96 -2.81 -8.24 18.43
CA GLY A 96 -2.34 -9.46 19.11
C GLY A 96 -1.69 -9.18 20.47
N ALA A 97 -0.97 -8.06 20.62
CA ALA A 97 -0.44 -7.64 21.91
C ALA A 97 -1.55 -7.23 22.89
N MET A 98 -2.61 -6.57 22.40
CA MET A 98 -3.77 -6.20 23.19
C MET A 98 -4.54 -7.43 23.69
N ASP A 99 -4.80 -8.40 22.81
CA ASP A 99 -5.47 -9.65 23.17
C ASP A 99 -4.69 -10.40 24.26
N SER A 100 -3.36 -10.47 24.14
CA SER A 100 -2.50 -11.10 25.14
C SER A 100 -2.58 -10.41 26.50
N LEU A 101 -2.59 -9.07 26.52
CA LEU A 101 -2.75 -8.29 27.75
C LEU A 101 -4.13 -8.48 28.40
N LEU A 102 -5.18 -8.58 27.59
CA LEU A 102 -6.54 -8.83 28.08
C LEU A 102 -6.65 -10.23 28.72
N ASP A 103 -6.03 -11.24 28.10
CA ASP A 103 -5.97 -12.59 28.65
C ASP A 103 -5.18 -12.63 29.98
N GLU A 104 -4.04 -11.94 30.06
CA GLU A 104 -3.25 -11.82 31.29
C GLU A 104 -4.05 -11.19 32.43
N VAL A 105 -4.73 -10.07 32.16
CA VAL A 105 -5.58 -9.38 33.15
C VAL A 105 -6.75 -10.26 33.59
N ALA A 106 -7.36 -11.03 32.67
CA ALA A 106 -8.44 -11.96 33.01
C ALA A 106 -7.96 -13.03 34.00
N VAL A 107 -6.80 -13.65 33.74
CA VAL A 107 -6.20 -14.68 34.62
C VAL A 107 -5.88 -14.10 36.00
N GLU A 108 -5.28 -12.91 36.07
CA GLU A 108 -4.97 -12.25 37.35
C GLU A 108 -6.24 -11.93 38.15
N THR A 109 -7.30 -11.48 37.47
CA THR A 109 -8.58 -11.15 38.10
C THR A 109 -9.26 -12.41 38.67
N GLU A 110 -9.22 -13.53 37.95
CA GLU A 110 -9.74 -14.81 38.43
C GLU A 110 -8.96 -15.34 39.63
N ALA A 111 -7.62 -15.23 39.60
CA ALA A 111 -6.77 -15.61 40.72
C ALA A 111 -7.04 -14.76 41.98
N ALA A 112 -7.26 -13.45 41.81
CA ALA A 112 -7.61 -12.55 42.91
C ALA A 112 -8.99 -12.84 43.52
N ASN A 113 -9.98 -13.24 42.69
CA ASN A 113 -11.34 -13.55 43.16
C ASN A 113 -11.48 -14.93 43.81
N ASN A 114 -10.63 -15.91 43.47
CA ASN A 114 -10.66 -17.27 44.02
C ASN A 114 -9.72 -17.47 45.24
N GLY A 115 -9.01 -16.42 45.67
CA GLY A 115 -8.06 -16.43 46.79
C GLY A 115 -8.64 -16.00 48.15
N VAL A 116 -9.97 -16.03 48.33
CA VAL A 116 -10.68 -15.87 49.62
C VAL A 116 -11.35 -17.18 50.00
#